data_AF-A0A6L4Z4Y2-F1
#
_entry.id   AF-A0A6L4Z4Y2-F1
#
_cell.length_a   1.000
_cell.length_b   1.000
_cell.length_c   1.000
_cell.angle_alpha   90.00
_cell.angle_beta   90.00
_cell.angle_gamma   90.00
#
_symmetry.space_group_name_H-M   'P 1'
#
loop_
_entity.id
_entity.type
_entity.pdbx_description
1 polymer ?
#
loop_
_entity_poly.entity_id
_entity_poly.type
_entity_poly.pdbx_seq_one_letter_code
_entity_poly.pdbx_strand_id
1 'polypeptide(L)'
;MLAMFFLAEETAKKVAEEAKGGHHVVWIAEQVNHILSPVVFPIQKAIMQGINPNWQGDPNNAIPEHITLVVISVLLCTLGLYLFRGKLSVDNPSNRQQIVEGVVLQVRDLLDQIVGPYGRRYLAVIGTFA
;
A
#
# COMPACT_ATOMS: atom_id res chain seq x y z
N MET A 1 -9.42 -46.42 3.56
CA MET A 1 -10.47 -45.39 3.64
C MET A 1 -10.42 -44.62 4.97
N LEU A 2 -10.41 -45.30 6.12
CA LEU A 2 -10.31 -44.65 7.45
C LEU A 2 -9.03 -43.81 7.66
N ALA A 3 -7.87 -44.33 7.23
CA ALA A 3 -6.59 -43.63 7.35
C ALA A 3 -6.51 -42.36 6.48
N MET A 4 -7.19 -42.36 5.33
CA MET A 4 -7.24 -41.22 4.42
C MET A 4 -8.15 -40.11 4.95
N PHE A 5 -9.21 -40.48 5.68
CA PHE A 5 -10.07 -39.54 6.39
C PHE A 5 -9.34 -38.87 7.57
N PHE A 6 -8.56 -39.64 8.34
CA PHE A 6 -7.78 -39.10 9.46
C PHE A 6 -6.69 -38.13 8.99
N LEU A 7 -6.03 -38.46 7.87
CA LEU A 7 -5.01 -37.59 7.25
C LEU A 7 -5.63 -36.31 6.69
N ALA A 8 -6.86 -36.37 6.18
CA ALA A 8 -7.63 -35.20 5.73
C ALA A 8 -8.05 -34.30 6.91
N GLU A 9 -8.39 -34.87 8.06
CA GLU A 9 -8.73 -34.10 9.26
C GLU A 9 -7.49 -33.43 9.89
N GLU A 10 -6.34 -34.11 9.92
CA GLU A 10 -5.07 -33.53 10.39
C GLU A 10 -4.56 -32.44 9.45
N THR A 11 -4.68 -32.62 8.13
CA THR A 11 -4.35 -31.56 7.15
C THR A 11 -5.32 -30.40 7.25
N ALA A 12 -6.62 -30.64 7.45
CA ALA A 12 -7.58 -29.56 7.70
C ALA A 12 -7.28 -28.80 9.01
N LYS A 13 -6.87 -29.51 10.07
CA LYS A 13 -6.44 -28.89 11.33
C LYS A 13 -5.13 -28.12 11.21
N LYS A 14 -4.15 -28.63 10.47
CA LYS A 14 -2.89 -27.92 10.17
C LYS A 14 -3.11 -26.71 9.27
N VAL A 15 -3.95 -26.81 8.25
CA VAL A 15 -4.36 -25.67 7.43
C VAL A 15 -5.15 -24.65 8.26
N ALA A 16 -5.98 -25.10 9.20
CA ALA A 16 -6.66 -24.21 10.14
C ALA A 16 -5.72 -23.61 11.19
N GLU A 17 -4.64 -24.30 11.60
CA GLU A 17 -3.60 -23.77 12.48
C GLU A 17 -2.65 -22.82 11.75
N GLU A 18 -2.29 -23.08 10.49
CA GLU A 18 -1.53 -22.15 9.63
C GLU A 18 -2.38 -20.93 9.25
N ALA A 19 -3.70 -21.09 9.01
CA ALA A 19 -4.63 -19.97 8.86
C ALA A 19 -4.84 -19.20 10.18
N LYS A 20 -4.65 -19.86 11.34
CA LYS A 20 -4.56 -19.23 12.66
C LYS A 20 -3.14 -18.75 13.00
N GLY A 21 -2.16 -19.00 12.12
CA GLY A 21 -0.79 -18.55 12.20
C GLY A 21 -0.71 -17.05 11.96
N GLY A 22 -1.22 -16.29 12.92
CA GLY A 22 -0.93 -14.87 13.09
C GLY A 22 -1.31 -13.97 11.93
N HIS A 23 -2.60 -13.64 11.80
CA HIS A 23 -3.04 -12.39 11.18
C HIS A 23 -2.58 -11.20 12.06
N HIS A 24 -1.28 -11.05 12.23
CA HIS A 24 -0.71 -9.91 12.93
C HIS A 24 -0.92 -8.72 12.02
N VAL A 25 -1.92 -7.91 12.35
CA VAL A 25 -2.11 -6.60 11.73
C VAL A 25 -0.76 -5.89 11.81
N VAL A 26 -0.30 -5.35 10.68
CA VAL A 26 0.99 -4.65 10.65
C VAL A 26 1.00 -3.59 11.76
N TRP A 27 2.07 -3.57 12.57
CA TRP A 27 2.16 -2.71 13.76
C TRP A 27 1.78 -1.25 13.48
N ILE A 28 2.17 -0.72 12.32
CA ILE A 28 1.84 0.65 11.90
C ILE A 28 0.32 0.82 11.73
N ALA A 29 -0.35 -0.16 11.14
CA ALA A 29 -1.81 -0.13 10.97
C ALA A 29 -2.56 -0.23 12.30
N GLU A 30 -2.02 -0.98 13.26
CA GLU A 30 -2.53 -1.01 14.64
C GLU A 30 -2.42 0.37 15.29
N GLN A 31 -1.27 1.04 15.18
CA GLN A 31 -1.08 2.39 15.74
C GLN A 31 -2.00 3.43 15.10
N VAL A 32 -2.15 3.37 13.77
CA VAL A 32 -3.05 4.27 13.04
C VAL A 32 -4.50 4.05 13.49
N ASN A 33 -4.93 2.80 13.64
CA ASN A 33 -6.27 2.48 14.15
C ASN A 33 -6.46 2.91 15.61
N HIS A 34 -5.45 2.75 16.47
CA HIS A 34 -5.52 3.22 17.86
C HIS A 34 -5.74 4.73 17.95
N ILE A 35 -5.15 5.50 17.03
CA ILE A 35 -5.26 6.97 17.02
C ILE A 35 -6.54 7.45 16.32
N LEU A 36 -6.90 6.85 15.17
CA LEU A 36 -7.94 7.38 14.29
C LEU A 36 -9.30 6.68 14.42
N SER A 37 -9.35 5.42 14.83
CA SER A 37 -10.63 4.69 14.94
C SER A 37 -11.65 5.36 15.87
N PRO A 38 -11.28 5.99 17.00
CA PRO A 38 -12.26 6.72 17.83
C PRO A 38 -13.02 7.82 17.07
N VAL A 39 -12.41 8.39 16.03
CA VAL A 39 -13.02 9.43 15.19
C VAL A 39 -13.68 8.83 13.95
N VAL A 40 -13.03 7.86 13.31
CA VAL A 40 -13.49 7.27 12.04
C VAL A 40 -14.68 6.33 12.25
N PHE A 41 -14.64 5.49 13.29
CA PHE A 41 -15.68 4.50 13.54
C PHE A 41 -17.09 5.10 13.73
N PRO A 42 -17.33 6.17 14.51
CA PRO A 42 -18.68 6.73 14.65
C PRO A 42 -19.21 7.30 13.32
N ILE A 43 -18.33 7.90 12.49
CA ILE A 43 -18.68 8.40 11.17
C ILE A 43 -19.05 7.23 10.25
N GLN A 44 -18.20 6.21 10.21
CA GLN A 44 -18.44 5.00 9.43
C GLN A 44 -19.73 4.32 9.85
N LYS A 45 -19.98 4.18 11.16
CA LYS A 45 -21.22 3.61 11.70
C LYS A 45 -22.45 4.40 11.25
N ALA A 46 -22.41 5.73 11.34
CA ALA A 46 -23.53 6.58 10.92
C ALA A 46 -23.85 6.43 9.42
N ILE A 47 -22.82 6.36 8.58
CA ILE A 47 -22.98 6.16 7.13
C ILE A 47 -23.47 4.75 6.82
N MET A 48 -22.81 3.73 7.38
CA MET A 48 -23.05 2.33 7.03
C MET A 48 -24.39 1.82 7.56
N GLN A 49 -24.83 2.27 8.75
CA GLN A 49 -26.16 1.91 9.27
C GLN A 49 -27.30 2.58 8.51
N GLY A 50 -27.04 3.70 7.80
CA GLY A 50 -27.99 4.29 6.86
C GLY A 50 -28.20 3.44 5.59
N ILE A 51 -27.21 2.60 5.23
CA ILE A 51 -27.27 1.71 4.06
C ILE A 51 -27.72 0.31 4.46
N ASN A 52 -27.16 -0.22 5.56
CA ASN A 52 -27.45 -1.54 6.12
C ASN A 52 -27.61 -1.42 7.65
N PRO A 53 -28.85 -1.45 8.17
CA PRO A 53 -29.12 -1.34 9.60
C PRO A 53 -28.42 -2.40 10.47
N ASN A 54 -28.11 -3.57 9.90
CA ASN A 54 -27.46 -4.68 10.59
C ASN A 54 -25.93 -4.67 10.45
N TRP A 55 -25.34 -3.61 9.88
CA TRP A 55 -23.90 -3.50 9.74
C TRP A 55 -23.21 -3.47 11.12
N GLN A 56 -22.25 -4.38 11.30
CA GLN A 56 -21.42 -4.51 12.49
C GLN A 56 -19.97 -4.35 12.06
N GLY A 57 -19.37 -3.20 12.37
CA GLY A 57 -17.93 -2.98 12.21
C GLY A 57 -17.16 -3.24 13.50
N ASP A 58 -15.84 -3.34 13.38
CA ASP A 58 -14.93 -3.42 14.53
C ASP A 58 -14.48 -2.01 14.97
N PRO A 59 -14.80 -1.57 16.19
CA PRO A 59 -14.36 -0.28 16.71
C PRO A 59 -12.84 -0.11 16.82
N ASN A 60 -12.10 -1.21 16.97
CA ASN A 60 -10.64 -1.18 17.13
C ASN A 60 -9.89 -1.30 15.80
N ASN A 61 -10.59 -1.66 14.73
CA ASN A 61 -10.03 -1.86 13.40
C ASN A 61 -10.94 -1.24 12.33
N ALA A 62 -11.28 0.04 12.52
CA ALA A 62 -12.17 0.76 11.62
C ALA A 62 -11.52 1.01 10.24
N ILE A 63 -10.19 1.14 10.20
CA ILE A 63 -9.41 1.39 8.99
C ILE A 63 -8.72 0.10 8.58
N PRO A 64 -9.06 -0.46 7.41
CA PRO A 64 -8.39 -1.65 6.90
C PRO A 64 -6.89 -1.42 6.70
N GLU A 65 -6.07 -2.43 7.02
CA GLU A 65 -4.61 -2.37 6.96
C GLU A 65 -4.07 -1.88 5.60
N HIS A 66 -4.60 -2.41 4.51
CA HIS A 66 -4.17 -2.04 3.16
C HIS A 66 -4.40 -0.55 2.86
N ILE A 67 -5.46 0.06 3.41
CA ILE A 67 -5.71 1.50 3.25
C ILE A 67 -4.63 2.29 3.98
N THR A 68 -4.30 1.90 5.20
CA THR A 68 -3.22 2.54 5.96
C THR A 68 -1.90 2.47 5.21
N LEU A 69 -1.53 1.30 4.68
CA LEU A 69 -0.29 1.13 3.93
C LEU A 69 -0.27 1.97 2.63
N VAL A 70 -1.39 2.05 1.91
CA VAL A 70 -1.50 2.90 0.71
C VAL A 70 -1.31 4.38 1.06
N VAL A 71 -1.99 4.87 2.10
CA VAL A 71 -1.84 6.28 2.53
C VAL A 71 -0.40 6.59 2.93
N ILE A 72 0.24 5.68 3.68
CA ILE A 72 1.63 5.83 4.09
C ILE A 72 2.57 5.82 2.87
N SER A 73 2.35 4.92 1.91
CA SER A 73 3.13 4.87 0.67
C SER A 73 3.02 6.19 -0.09
N VAL A 74 1.81 6.75 -0.23
CA VAL A 74 1.59 8.05 -0.89
C VAL A 74 2.33 9.17 -0.15
N LEU A 75 2.28 9.20 1.18
CA LEU A 75 3.00 10.19 1.99
C LEU A 75 4.51 10.05 1.83
N LEU A 76 5.05 8.83 1.85
CA LEU A 76 6.48 8.56 1.67
C LEU A 76 6.96 8.95 0.28
N CYS A 77 6.22 8.61 -0.78
CA CYS A 77 6.55 9.01 -2.15
C CYS A 77 6.49 10.53 -2.31
N THR A 78 5.45 11.18 -1.78
CA THR A 78 5.31 12.65 -1.85
C THR A 78 6.43 13.36 -1.10
N LEU A 79 6.73 12.91 0.13
CA LEU A 79 7.79 13.48 0.94
C LEU A 79 9.18 13.20 0.35
N GLY A 80 9.39 11.99 -0.17
CA GLY A 80 10.61 11.61 -0.89
C GLY A 80 10.86 12.55 -2.06
N LEU A 81 9.88 12.68 -2.96
CA LEU A 81 9.98 13.61 -4.09
C LEU A 81 10.22 15.05 -3.62
N TYR A 82 9.54 15.50 -2.58
CA TYR A 82 9.75 16.84 -2.01
C TYR A 82 11.19 17.05 -1.50
N LEU A 83 11.75 16.07 -0.78
CA LEU A 83 13.10 16.14 -0.22
C LEU A 83 14.20 16.00 -1.28
N PHE A 84 13.96 15.19 -2.32
CA PHE A 84 14.94 14.86 -3.35
C PHE A 84 14.90 15.78 -4.58
N ARG A 85 13.78 16.50 -4.83
CA ARG A 85 13.65 17.44 -5.94
C ARG A 85 14.77 18.50 -6.02
N GLY A 86 15.41 18.83 -4.89
CA GLY A 86 16.51 19.81 -4.84
C GLY A 86 16.10 21.20 -5.35
N LYS A 87 17.08 22.09 -5.55
CA LYS A 87 16.91 23.28 -6.41
C LYS A 87 17.31 22.86 -7.81
N LEU A 88 16.39 22.95 -8.78
CA LEU A 88 16.70 22.68 -10.18
C LEU A 88 17.79 23.65 -10.64
N SER A 89 19.03 23.16 -10.71
CA SER A 89 20.17 23.89 -11.24
C SER A 89 20.77 23.08 -12.38
N VAL A 90 20.94 23.73 -13.53
CA VAL A 90 21.56 23.12 -14.70
C VAL A 90 23.09 23.20 -14.59
N ASP A 91 23.60 24.32 -14.09
CA ASP A 91 25.05 24.58 -14.06
C ASP A 91 25.78 23.92 -12.87
N ASN A 92 25.06 23.64 -11.77
CA ASN A 92 25.62 22.96 -10.60
C ASN A 92 24.58 22.07 -9.91
N PRO A 93 24.26 20.89 -10.49
CA PRO A 93 23.23 20.01 -9.98
C PRO A 93 23.62 19.43 -8.62
N SER A 94 22.69 19.44 -7.67
CA SER A 94 22.91 18.82 -6.36
C SER A 94 22.84 17.29 -6.45
N ASN A 95 23.54 16.56 -5.56
CA ASN A 95 23.50 15.09 -5.50
C ASN A 95 22.07 14.53 -5.44
N ARG A 96 21.14 15.22 -4.77
CA ARG A 96 19.73 14.80 -4.67
C ARG A 96 18.98 14.95 -5.99
N GLN A 97 19.24 16.02 -6.74
CA GLN A 97 18.69 16.23 -8.08
C GLN A 97 19.20 15.15 -9.04
N GLN A 98 20.49 14.80 -8.98
CA GLN A 98 21.08 13.76 -9.82
C GLN A 98 20.42 12.39 -9.61
N ILE A 99 20.04 12.04 -8.38
CA ILE A 99 19.33 10.78 -8.10
C ILE A 99 17.96 10.78 -8.79
N VAL A 100 17.18 11.86 -8.65
CA VAL A 100 15.85 11.97 -9.26
C VAL A 100 15.93 11.98 -10.78
N GLU A 101 16.85 12.76 -11.35
CA GLU A 101 17.08 12.81 -12.79
C GLU A 101 17.53 11.45 -13.32
N GLY A 102 18.43 10.75 -12.63
CA GLY A 102 18.87 9.41 -13.01
C GLY A 102 17.70 8.42 -13.11
N VAL A 103 16.80 8.41 -12.11
CA VAL A 103 15.61 7.55 -12.14
C VAL A 103 14.67 7.94 -13.28
N VAL A 104 14.38 9.23 -13.46
CA VAL A 104 13.49 9.72 -14.52
C VAL A 104 14.04 9.39 -15.91
N LEU A 105 15.34 9.57 -16.12
CA LEU A 105 16.02 9.22 -17.37
C LEU A 105 15.99 7.71 -17.60
N GLN A 106 16.21 6.90 -16.57
CA GLN A 106 16.15 5.44 -16.68
C GLN A 106 14.76 4.96 -17.13
N VAL A 107 13.69 5.49 -16.54
CA VAL A 107 12.31 5.15 -16.94
C VAL A 107 12.01 5.65 -18.35
N ARG A 108 12.45 6.86 -18.70
CA ARG A 108 12.29 7.41 -20.06
C ARG A 108 12.99 6.54 -21.10
N ASP A 109 14.22 6.13 -20.84
CA ASP A 109 15.02 5.36 -21.78
C ASP A 109 14.44 3.94 -21.93
N LEU A 110 13.85 3.36 -20.87
CA LEU A 110 13.07 2.13 -20.96
C LEU A 110 11.81 2.29 -21.83
N LEU A 111 11.10 3.41 -21.69
CA LEU A 111 9.93 3.72 -22.51
C LEU A 111 10.29 3.90 -23.98
N ASP A 112 11.39 4.58 -24.28
CA ASP A 112 11.88 4.75 -25.64
C ASP A 112 12.28 3.40 -26.27
N GLN A 113 12.85 2.49 -25.49
CA GLN A 113 13.25 1.14 -25.95
C GLN A 113 12.08 0.16 -26.12
N ILE A 114 11.12 0.16 -25.20
CA ILE A 114 10.03 -0.84 -25.16
C ILE A 114 8.81 -0.38 -25.96
N VAL A 115 8.44 0.90 -25.83
CA VAL A 115 7.20 1.44 -26.43
C VAL A 115 7.51 2.20 -27.73
N GLY A 116 8.71 2.77 -27.85
CA GLY A 116 9.12 3.54 -29.02
C GLY A 116 8.75 5.03 -28.94
N PRO A 117 8.65 5.75 -30.08
CA PRO A 117 8.59 7.23 -30.13
C PRO A 117 7.46 7.88 -29.33
N TYR A 118 6.38 7.15 -29.07
CA TYR A 118 5.23 7.63 -28.30
C TYR A 118 5.28 7.26 -26.81
N GLY A 119 6.32 6.55 -26.35
CA GLY A 119 6.45 6.04 -24.98
C GLY A 119 6.52 7.14 -23.92
N ARG A 120 7.15 8.27 -24.25
CA ARG A 120 7.39 9.38 -23.31
C ARG A 120 6.13 9.97 -22.68
N ARG A 121 4.99 9.90 -23.36
CA ARG A 121 3.70 10.38 -22.79
C ARG A 121 3.22 9.56 -21.60
N TYR A 122 3.74 8.35 -21.43
CA TYR A 122 3.42 7.45 -20.33
C TYR A 122 4.40 7.54 -19.16
N LEU A 123 5.39 8.44 -19.23
CA LEU A 123 6.44 8.56 -18.21
C LEU A 123 5.87 8.75 -16.81
N ALA A 124 4.86 9.61 -16.63
CA ALA A 124 4.24 9.82 -15.33
C ALA A 124 3.53 8.56 -14.81
N VAL A 125 2.79 7.86 -15.66
CA VAL A 125 2.04 6.66 -15.29
C VAL A 125 3.00 5.52 -14.94
N ILE A 126 3.96 5.22 -15.82
CA ILE A 126 4.94 4.16 -15.59
C ILE A 126 5.89 4.51 -14.44
N GLY A 127 6.24 5.79 -14.29
CA GLY A 127 7.04 6.27 -13.17
C GLY A 127 6.38 6.07 -11.81
N THR A 128 5.05 5.96 -11.72
CA THR A 128 4.38 5.60 -10.45
C THR A 128 4.43 4.12 -10.11
N PHE A 129 4.76 3.26 -11.07
CA PHE A 129 4.91 1.81 -10.87
C PHE A 129 6.37 1.38 -10.64
N ALA A 130 7.33 2.25 -10.96
CA ALA A 130 8.77 2.01 -10.82
C ALA A 130 9.28 2.35 -9.42
#